data_AF-A0A6P6MWU8-F1
#
_entry.id   AF-A0A6P6MWU8-F1
#
_cell.length_a   1.000
_cell.length_b   1.000
_cell.length_c   1.000
_cell.angle_alpha   90.00
_cell.angle_beta   90.00
_cell.angle_gamma   90.00
#
_symmetry.space_group_name_H-M   'P 1'
#
loop_
_entity.id
_entity.type
_entity.pdbx_description
1 polymer ?
#
loop_
_entity_poly.entity_id
_entity_poly.type
_entity_poly.pdbx_seq_one_letter_code
_entity_poly.pdbx_strand_id
1 'polypeptide(L)'
;MGGCLSKPKPVEIKVELTLLDKEKEVDLMSPNGKASPFSECRPNGSMGHCSDEDTMTLWPQRKHRDYIEASVCHIKDLENGQMREVDLGAGRALLIKEHGEFFAMGHKCPHYGAPLVKGVLSKGHVRCPWHGACFNITTGDIEDFPGLDSLPTFQVRVEKEKVIIRADKQALQTQRRSKAMSKCSAVINSSTGFSHILIIGSGPAGLVCAETLRQEGFTDRIVMCTMDKHLPYDRPKLSKCLESTAEQLQLRSSDFFQMHDIEILLEKEVVSVDVKTRTVTFRDGFKMEYRKLFIATGSRPKPLSYKGKDVGNVFHLSTPEDANSIATLASSKNAVIVGTSFIGMEVAAALTDKAHSVSVIGIEAVPFRKALGEKVGKALMKLFESNRVKFYMLNEVSEMQGHNGQLKEVVLKSGKVLRADVCVIGIGSSPATAFLKQSGVHVDSKGFITVNKLMQTNIDGVFAGGDVVTYPLALRCNKKVNIPHWQMAHVHGRVAALSMMGKASDIKTVPYFWTAMFGKSIRYAGYGDGFDDVVIKGDLDELKFVAFYTKSEEVVAVASVNYDPIVSRVAEVFGAGKTIRKRDVETGDMSWLIDKSSQ
;
A
#
# COMPACT_ATOMS: atom_id res chain seq x y z
N MET A 1 34.75 45.99 7.87
CA MET A 1 33.65 46.94 7.61
C MET A 1 32.37 46.13 7.50
N GLY A 2 31.49 46.27 8.49
CA GLY A 2 30.24 45.52 8.59
C GLY A 2 29.15 46.08 7.68
N GLY A 3 28.37 45.20 7.07
CA GLY A 3 27.15 45.52 6.35
C GLY A 3 26.00 44.68 6.89
N CYS A 4 25.15 45.28 7.70
CA CYS A 4 23.89 44.72 8.18
C CYS A 4 22.93 44.52 6.99
N LEU A 5 22.54 43.28 6.70
CA LEU A 5 21.39 42.98 5.86
C LEU A 5 20.16 42.81 6.76
N SER A 6 19.29 43.81 6.73
CA SER A 6 18.01 43.86 7.41
C SER A 6 17.06 42.78 6.88
N LYS A 7 16.49 41.97 7.78
CA LYS A 7 15.40 41.04 7.48
C LYS A 7 14.15 41.81 6.98
N PRO A 8 13.42 41.34 5.96
CA PRO A 8 12.16 41.95 5.56
C PRO A 8 11.09 41.76 6.65
N LYS A 9 10.36 42.85 6.96
CA LYS A 9 9.24 42.87 7.91
C LYS A 9 8.04 42.08 7.34
N PRO A 10 7.28 41.34 8.17
CA PRO A 10 6.02 40.73 7.76
C PRO A 10 4.99 41.81 7.43
N VAL A 11 4.26 41.64 6.33
CA VAL A 11 3.06 42.44 6.01
C VAL A 11 1.88 41.74 6.66
N GLU A 12 1.33 42.33 7.73
CA GLU A 12 0.05 41.93 8.31
C GLU A 12 -1.09 42.39 7.41
N ILE A 13 -1.85 41.43 6.86
CA ILE A 13 -3.12 41.71 6.19
C ILE A 13 -4.22 41.64 7.27
N LYS A 14 -4.81 42.79 7.61
CA LYS A 14 -6.02 42.88 8.42
C LYS A 14 -7.19 42.27 7.65
N VAL A 15 -7.78 41.20 8.19
CA VAL A 15 -9.09 40.70 7.78
C VAL A 15 -10.09 41.18 8.82
N GLU A 16 -11.01 42.06 8.43
CA GLU A 16 -12.17 42.42 9.24
C GLU A 16 -13.16 41.25 9.28
N LEU A 17 -13.34 40.66 10.47
CA LEU A 17 -14.37 39.68 10.77
C LEU A 17 -15.53 40.39 11.48
N THR A 18 -16.66 40.52 10.81
CA THR A 18 -17.93 40.91 11.43
C THR A 18 -18.53 39.69 12.13
N LEU A 19 -18.50 39.69 13.46
CA LEU A 19 -19.19 38.72 14.31
C LEU A 19 -20.67 39.12 14.43
N LEU A 20 -21.57 38.16 14.21
CA LEU A 20 -22.98 38.24 14.62
C LEU A 20 -23.23 37.27 15.78
N ASP A 21 -24.12 37.69 16.66
CA ASP A 21 -24.20 37.35 18.08
C ASP A 21 -24.52 35.90 18.45
N LYS A 22 -24.06 35.59 19.67
CA LYS A 22 -24.28 34.37 20.44
C LYS A 22 -25.74 34.24 20.89
N GLU A 23 -26.33 33.07 20.72
CA GLU A 23 -27.36 32.58 21.65
C GLU A 23 -26.79 31.44 22.49
N LYS A 24 -26.98 31.59 23.80
CA LYS A 24 -26.58 30.68 24.87
C LYS A 24 -27.60 29.55 24.98
N GLU A 25 -27.14 28.32 25.15
CA GLU A 25 -27.88 27.35 25.95
C GLU A 25 -26.91 26.53 26.81
N VAL A 26 -27.39 26.21 28.01
CA VAL A 26 -26.63 26.00 29.24
C VAL A 26 -26.41 24.50 29.48
N ASP A 27 -25.15 24.14 29.73
CA ASP A 27 -24.76 22.83 30.28
C ASP A 27 -25.26 22.69 31.74
N LEU A 28 -25.96 21.59 32.02
CA LEU A 28 -26.11 21.04 33.36
C LEU A 28 -25.72 19.56 33.34
N MET A 29 -24.52 19.26 33.84
CA MET A 29 -24.12 17.91 34.24
C MET A 29 -24.63 17.60 35.65
N SER A 30 -25.17 16.40 35.89
CA SER A 30 -24.78 15.54 37.02
C SER A 30 -25.47 14.16 37.05
N PRO A 31 -24.94 13.19 37.81
CA PRO A 31 -24.77 11.80 37.36
C PRO A 31 -25.54 10.73 38.17
N ASN A 32 -25.31 9.47 37.79
CA ASN A 32 -25.59 8.17 38.45
C ASN A 32 -26.83 7.38 37.99
N GLY A 33 -26.60 6.07 37.75
CA GLY A 33 -27.52 5.03 38.20
C GLY A 33 -27.95 3.94 37.21
N LYS A 34 -27.10 2.91 37.06
CA LYS A 34 -27.40 1.45 37.01
C LYS A 34 -28.65 0.89 36.25
N ALA A 35 -28.32 -0.05 35.35
CA ALA A 35 -28.90 -1.40 35.15
C ALA A 35 -30.37 -1.61 34.68
N SER A 36 -30.47 -2.43 33.62
CA SER A 36 -31.62 -3.20 33.05
C SER A 36 -32.37 -4.09 34.09
N PRO A 37 -33.51 -4.79 33.81
CA PRO A 37 -33.92 -5.41 32.53
C PRO A 37 -35.45 -5.56 32.21
N PHE A 38 -35.70 -6.07 30.98
CA PHE A 38 -36.86 -6.82 30.45
C PHE A 38 -38.20 -6.90 31.22
N SER A 39 -39.30 -6.65 30.49
CA SER A 39 -40.56 -7.42 30.62
C SER A 39 -41.44 -7.31 29.37
N GLU A 40 -41.90 -8.47 28.91
CA GLU A 40 -42.83 -8.74 27.81
C GLU A 40 -44.27 -8.27 28.12
N CYS A 41 -45.08 -8.02 27.07
CA CYS A 41 -46.37 -8.69 26.81
C CYS A 41 -47.24 -7.94 25.78
N ARG A 42 -47.65 -8.66 24.73
CA ARG A 42 -48.83 -8.44 23.84
C ARG A 42 -50.14 -8.75 24.63
N PRO A 43 -51.41 -8.69 24.12
CA PRO A 43 -51.89 -8.70 22.71
C PRO A 43 -53.21 -7.94 22.37
N ASN A 44 -53.71 -8.21 21.15
CA ASN A 44 -55.02 -7.95 20.53
C ASN A 44 -55.11 -6.67 19.66
N GLY A 45 -55.65 -6.68 18.44
CA GLY A 45 -56.29 -7.73 17.64
C GLY A 45 -57.01 -7.10 16.43
N SER A 46 -57.43 -7.96 15.51
CA SER A 46 -58.40 -7.79 14.41
C SER A 46 -57.90 -7.32 13.02
N MET A 47 -58.44 -8.05 12.03
CA MET A 47 -58.17 -8.06 10.60
C MET A 47 -58.94 -6.95 9.86
N GLY A 48 -58.37 -6.48 8.74
CA GLY A 48 -59.08 -5.76 7.68
C GLY A 48 -58.34 -5.93 6.36
N HIS A 49 -59.06 -6.42 5.34
CA HIS A 49 -58.61 -6.67 3.96
C HIS A 49 -58.58 -5.37 3.11
N CYS A 50 -57.95 -5.49 1.92
CA CYS A 50 -57.81 -4.55 0.79
C CYS A 50 -56.63 -3.55 0.93
N SER A 51 -55.78 -3.28 -0.07
CA SER A 51 -55.82 -3.51 -1.52
C SER A 51 -54.40 -3.39 -2.10
N ASP A 52 -54.17 -4.00 -3.26
CA ASP A 52 -53.05 -3.69 -4.15
C ASP A 52 -53.04 -2.18 -4.47
N GLU A 53 -51.90 -1.51 -4.33
CA GLU A 53 -51.50 -0.40 -5.19
C GLU A 53 -50.00 -0.07 -5.06
N ASP A 54 -49.43 0.28 -6.21
CA ASP A 54 -48.03 0.57 -6.50
C ASP A 54 -47.27 1.38 -5.43
N THR A 55 -46.12 0.86 -5.00
CA THR A 55 -45.07 1.68 -4.38
C THR A 55 -43.91 1.83 -5.35
N MET A 56 -44.00 2.87 -6.18
CA MET A 56 -42.82 3.46 -6.83
C MET A 56 -41.78 3.77 -5.76
N THR A 57 -40.61 3.14 -5.89
CA THR A 57 -39.46 3.36 -5.02
C THR A 57 -38.87 4.74 -5.29
N LEU A 58 -39.30 5.73 -4.52
CA LEU A 58 -38.72 7.08 -4.51
C LEU A 58 -37.27 7.00 -4.01
N TRP A 59 -36.32 7.27 -4.90
CA TRP A 59 -34.95 7.59 -4.52
C TRP A 59 -34.94 8.81 -3.58
N PRO A 60 -34.10 8.84 -2.53
CA PRO A 60 -34.04 9.99 -1.64
C PRO A 60 -33.49 11.21 -2.39
N GLN A 61 -34.34 12.22 -2.57
CA GLN A 61 -33.95 13.54 -3.07
C GLN A 61 -32.90 14.14 -2.11
N ARG A 62 -31.62 14.13 -2.51
CA ARG A 62 -30.52 14.78 -1.78
C ARG A 62 -30.78 16.29 -1.72
N LYS A 63 -30.90 16.84 -0.51
CA LYS A 63 -31.23 18.26 -0.27
C LYS A 63 -30.11 19.18 -0.78
N HIS A 64 -30.48 20.35 -1.30
CA HIS A 64 -29.58 21.37 -1.88
C HIS A 64 -28.51 21.96 -0.92
N ARG A 65 -28.46 21.52 0.36
CA ARG A 65 -27.58 22.04 1.43
C ARG A 65 -26.20 21.35 1.53
N ASP A 66 -26.03 20.22 0.85
CA ASP A 66 -24.82 19.38 0.94
C ASP A 66 -23.71 19.79 -0.04
N TYR A 67 -24.02 20.68 -0.98
CA TYR A 67 -23.07 21.16 -1.98
C TYR A 67 -22.57 22.57 -1.65
N ILE A 68 -21.36 22.87 -2.09
CA ILE A 68 -20.77 24.20 -2.12
C ILE A 68 -20.40 24.56 -3.56
N GLU A 69 -20.59 25.83 -3.92
CA GLU A 69 -20.13 26.38 -5.20
C GLU A 69 -19.20 27.55 -4.92
N ALA A 70 -18.04 27.55 -5.58
CA ALA A 70 -17.09 28.64 -5.46
C ALA A 70 -16.43 28.93 -6.81
N SER A 71 -16.28 30.23 -7.10
CA SER A 71 -15.41 30.71 -8.17
C SER A 71 -13.96 30.64 -7.69
N VAL A 72 -13.13 29.82 -8.32
CA VAL A 72 -11.78 29.49 -7.81
C VAL A 72 -10.64 30.21 -8.51
N CYS A 73 -10.79 30.55 -9.80
CA CYS A 73 -9.82 31.37 -10.55
C CYS A 73 -10.40 31.84 -11.89
N HIS A 74 -9.65 32.66 -12.62
CA HIS A 74 -9.91 32.98 -14.03
C HIS A 74 -9.33 31.88 -14.93
N ILE A 75 -9.88 31.71 -16.16
CA ILE A 75 -9.38 30.71 -17.14
C ILE A 75 -7.88 30.87 -17.44
N LYS A 76 -7.40 32.12 -17.43
CA LYS A 76 -6.02 32.51 -17.76
C LYS A 76 -5.03 32.25 -16.62
N ASP A 77 -5.54 32.00 -15.42
CA ASP A 77 -4.68 31.83 -14.25
C ASP A 77 -4.07 30.42 -14.23
N LEU A 78 -4.59 29.47 -15.00
CA LEU A 78 -4.09 28.10 -15.08
C LEU A 78 -3.79 27.74 -16.54
N GLU A 79 -2.54 27.38 -16.84
CA GLU A 79 -2.12 26.95 -18.18
C GLU A 79 -2.46 25.47 -18.41
N ASN A 80 -2.46 25.05 -19.68
CA ASN A 80 -2.64 23.65 -20.03
C ASN A 80 -1.52 22.79 -19.42
N GLY A 81 -1.86 21.63 -18.87
CA GLY A 81 -0.92 20.74 -18.18
C GLY A 81 -0.61 21.15 -16.72
N GLN A 82 -1.27 22.17 -16.19
CA GLN A 82 -1.08 22.61 -14.80
C GLN A 82 -2.14 22.05 -13.85
N MET A 83 -1.74 21.93 -12.59
CA MET A 83 -2.60 21.59 -11.47
C MET A 83 -2.50 22.67 -10.39
N ARG A 84 -3.60 22.94 -9.69
CA ARG A 84 -3.67 23.90 -8.58
C ARG A 84 -4.57 23.37 -7.48
N GLU A 85 -4.10 23.45 -6.24
CA GLU A 85 -4.97 23.26 -5.08
C GLU A 85 -5.80 24.53 -4.84
N VAL A 86 -7.12 24.38 -4.73
CA VAL A 86 -8.07 25.48 -4.56
C VAL A 86 -8.92 25.26 -3.31
N ASP A 87 -9.18 26.35 -2.60
CA ASP A 87 -10.04 26.36 -1.41
C ASP A 87 -11.48 26.70 -1.80
N LEU A 88 -12.42 25.87 -1.35
CA LEU A 88 -13.86 26.05 -1.58
C LEU A 88 -14.58 26.53 -0.31
N GLY A 89 -13.85 26.90 0.76
CA GLY A 89 -14.37 27.34 2.06
C GLY A 89 -14.78 26.18 2.98
N ALA A 90 -15.36 25.11 2.43
CA ALA A 90 -15.70 23.89 3.16
C ALA A 90 -14.66 22.76 3.02
N GLY A 91 -13.53 23.02 2.37
CA GLY A 91 -12.48 22.05 2.07
C GLY A 91 -11.74 22.39 0.78
N ARG A 92 -10.79 21.54 0.38
CA ARG A 92 -9.93 21.79 -0.78
C ARG A 92 -10.14 20.76 -1.89
N ALA A 93 -9.93 21.21 -3.12
CA ALA A 93 -9.95 20.40 -4.33
C ALA A 93 -8.68 20.62 -5.16
N LEU A 94 -8.35 19.65 -6.01
CA LEU A 94 -7.34 19.79 -7.05
C LEU A 94 -8.03 20.20 -8.35
N LEU A 95 -7.78 21.42 -8.79
CA LEU A 95 -8.15 21.90 -10.11
C LEU A 95 -7.05 21.53 -11.10
N ILE A 96 -7.44 20.98 -12.24
CA ILE A 96 -6.55 20.51 -13.30
C ILE A 96 -7.02 21.13 -14.60
N LYS A 97 -6.09 21.57 -15.45
CA LYS A 97 -6.39 21.94 -16.83
C LYS A 97 -5.59 21.07 -17.78
N GLU A 98 -6.28 20.28 -18.60
CA GLU A 98 -5.65 19.41 -19.60
C GLU A 98 -6.47 19.43 -20.89
N HIS A 99 -5.79 19.49 -22.03
CA HIS A 99 -6.38 19.68 -23.36
C HIS A 99 -7.40 20.82 -23.47
N GLY A 100 -7.18 21.91 -22.72
CA GLY A 100 -8.06 23.08 -22.69
C GLY A 100 -9.31 22.94 -21.82
N GLU A 101 -9.57 21.75 -21.26
CA GLU A 101 -10.69 21.47 -20.37
C GLU A 101 -10.28 21.56 -18.89
N PHE A 102 -11.23 21.84 -18.01
CA PHE A 102 -11.00 21.90 -16.56
C PHE A 102 -11.64 20.72 -15.85
N PHE A 103 -10.88 20.10 -14.95
CA PHE A 103 -11.32 18.99 -14.11
C PHE A 103 -11.09 19.35 -12.65
N ALA A 104 -11.93 18.83 -11.76
CA ALA A 104 -11.77 19.00 -10.33
C ALA A 104 -11.97 17.66 -9.60
N MET A 105 -11.04 17.35 -8.70
CA MET A 105 -11.05 16.11 -7.94
C MET A 105 -10.50 16.30 -6.52
N GLY A 106 -10.56 15.27 -5.69
CA GLY A 106 -9.91 15.27 -4.38
C GLY A 106 -8.42 15.62 -4.47
N HIS A 107 -7.91 16.42 -3.53
CA HIS A 107 -6.57 17.00 -3.57
C HIS A 107 -5.49 16.16 -2.86
N LYS A 108 -5.91 15.16 -2.07
CA LYS A 108 -5.00 14.27 -1.33
C LYS A 108 -5.14 12.83 -1.80
N CYS A 109 -4.03 12.15 -1.99
CA CYS A 109 -4.01 10.72 -2.28
C CYS A 109 -4.66 9.95 -1.11
N PRO A 110 -5.67 9.09 -1.35
CA PRO A 110 -6.41 8.37 -0.30
C PRO A 110 -5.60 7.28 0.38
N HIS A 111 -4.39 6.96 -0.11
CA HIS A 111 -3.47 6.04 0.53
C HIS A 111 -2.93 6.63 1.84
N TYR A 112 -1.90 7.47 1.80
CA TYR A 112 -1.31 8.12 2.99
C TYR A 112 -1.41 9.66 2.97
N GLY A 113 -2.32 10.25 2.16
CA GLY A 113 -2.61 11.68 2.23
C GLY A 113 -1.66 12.60 1.46
N ALA A 114 -0.85 12.06 0.53
CA ALA A 114 0.09 12.85 -0.27
C ALA A 114 -0.64 13.97 -1.03
N PRO A 115 -0.13 15.23 -1.02
CA PRO A 115 -0.73 16.31 -1.79
C PRO A 115 -0.52 16.07 -3.29
N LEU A 116 -1.61 15.86 -4.02
CA LEU A 116 -1.56 15.48 -5.44
C LEU A 116 -1.12 16.62 -6.36
N VAL A 117 -1.26 17.88 -5.92
CA VAL A 117 -0.69 19.04 -6.61
C VAL A 117 0.84 18.95 -6.75
N LYS A 118 1.53 18.19 -5.87
CA LYS A 118 2.97 17.89 -5.97
C LYS A 118 3.29 16.66 -6.82
N GLY A 119 2.27 16.00 -7.36
CA GLY A 119 2.38 14.81 -8.20
C GLY A 119 2.76 15.13 -9.64
N VAL A 120 2.47 14.19 -10.52
CA VAL A 120 2.73 14.30 -11.97
C VAL A 120 1.42 14.10 -12.70
N LEU A 121 0.98 15.12 -13.43
CA LEU A 121 -0.11 15.01 -14.41
C LEU A 121 0.46 14.43 -15.70
N SER A 122 -0.16 13.38 -16.23
CA SER A 122 0.27 12.71 -17.45
C SER A 122 -0.90 11.92 -18.02
N LYS A 123 -1.25 12.13 -19.29
CA LYS A 123 -2.20 11.31 -20.06
C LYS A 123 -3.56 11.09 -19.37
N GLY A 124 -4.17 12.14 -18.82
CA GLY A 124 -5.48 12.02 -18.19
C GLY A 124 -5.48 11.41 -16.79
N HIS A 125 -4.32 11.25 -16.15
CA HIS A 125 -4.23 10.83 -14.75
C HIS A 125 -3.19 11.63 -13.96
N VAL A 126 -3.35 11.64 -12.63
CA VAL A 126 -2.36 12.20 -11.70
C VAL A 126 -1.66 11.07 -10.95
N ARG A 127 -0.35 10.96 -11.12
CA ARG A 127 0.50 10.07 -10.32
C ARG A 127 0.91 10.74 -9.02
N CYS A 128 0.61 10.08 -7.91
CA CYS A 128 0.98 10.46 -6.56
C CYS A 128 2.51 10.59 -6.43
N PRO A 129 3.01 11.68 -5.79
CA PRO A 129 4.44 11.89 -5.66
C PRO A 129 5.09 10.91 -4.68
N TRP A 130 4.36 10.46 -3.65
CA TRP A 130 4.94 9.65 -2.57
C TRP A 130 5.09 8.18 -2.94
N HIS A 131 3.99 7.55 -3.34
CA HIS A 131 3.92 6.09 -3.49
C HIS A 131 3.55 5.62 -4.90
N GLY A 132 3.32 6.54 -5.84
CA GLY A 132 3.12 6.18 -7.25
C GLY A 132 1.70 5.78 -7.66
N ALA A 133 0.70 5.82 -6.77
CA ALA A 133 -0.70 5.58 -7.12
C ALA A 133 -1.20 6.56 -8.18
N CYS A 134 -2.02 6.11 -9.13
CA CYS A 134 -2.54 6.93 -10.23
C CYS A 134 -4.06 7.04 -10.15
N PHE A 135 -4.57 8.24 -10.46
CA PHE A 135 -6.00 8.53 -10.44
C PHE A 135 -6.40 9.23 -11.72
N ASN A 136 -7.44 8.70 -12.38
CA ASN A 136 -8.02 9.29 -13.58
C ASN A 136 -8.59 10.68 -13.26
N ILE A 137 -8.27 11.70 -14.05
CA ILE A 137 -8.73 13.08 -13.77
C ILE A 137 -10.22 13.29 -14.04
N THR A 138 -10.82 12.47 -14.89
CA THR A 138 -12.23 12.58 -15.29
C THR A 138 -13.13 11.83 -14.31
N THR A 139 -12.77 10.60 -13.95
CA THR A 139 -13.61 9.73 -13.11
C THR A 139 -13.18 9.71 -11.64
N GLY A 140 -11.95 10.14 -11.34
CA GLY A 140 -11.32 9.99 -10.04
C GLY A 140 -10.92 8.55 -9.71
N ASP A 141 -11.19 7.59 -10.60
CA ASP A 141 -10.91 6.18 -10.34
C ASP A 141 -9.41 5.94 -10.14
N ILE A 142 -9.06 5.08 -9.18
CA ILE A 142 -7.70 4.57 -9.04
C ILE A 142 -7.35 3.65 -10.23
N GLU A 143 -6.31 4.01 -10.97
CA GLU A 143 -5.83 3.28 -12.14
C GLU A 143 -4.55 2.49 -11.86
N ASP A 144 -3.75 2.97 -10.90
CA ASP A 144 -2.53 2.31 -10.43
C ASP A 144 -2.42 2.43 -8.91
N PHE A 145 -1.80 1.42 -8.30
CA PHE A 145 -1.69 1.25 -6.84
C PHE A 145 -0.44 1.99 -6.32
N PRO A 146 -0.23 2.18 -5.00
CA PRO A 146 -0.92 1.61 -3.85
C PRO A 146 -2.06 2.47 -3.30
N GLY A 147 -3.17 1.82 -2.95
CA GLY A 147 -4.41 2.43 -2.44
C GLY A 147 -5.61 1.54 -2.80
N LEU A 148 -6.72 1.65 -2.06
CA LEU A 148 -7.94 0.89 -2.36
C LEU A 148 -9.06 1.79 -2.87
N ASP A 149 -9.06 3.05 -2.45
CA ASP A 149 -10.11 3.99 -2.77
C ASP A 149 -9.74 4.91 -3.94
N SER A 150 -10.77 5.31 -4.66
CA SER A 150 -10.72 6.33 -5.70
C SER A 150 -10.89 7.72 -5.09
N LEU A 151 -10.75 8.76 -5.91
CA LEU A 151 -10.99 10.14 -5.52
C LEU A 151 -12.43 10.56 -5.86
N PRO A 152 -13.04 11.45 -5.07
CA PRO A 152 -14.24 12.15 -5.51
C PRO A 152 -13.89 13.10 -6.65
N THR A 153 -14.81 13.27 -7.59
CA THR A 153 -14.77 14.30 -8.63
C THR A 153 -15.83 15.35 -8.37
N PHE A 154 -15.57 16.57 -8.84
CA PHE A 154 -16.42 17.72 -8.62
C PHE A 154 -16.77 18.34 -9.97
N GLN A 155 -17.99 18.89 -10.07
CA GLN A 155 -18.44 19.50 -11.32
C GLN A 155 -17.69 20.82 -11.52
N VAL A 156 -17.18 21.02 -12.73
CA VAL A 156 -16.52 22.27 -13.13
C VAL A 156 -17.33 22.92 -14.25
N ARG A 157 -17.55 24.23 -14.13
CA ARG A 157 -18.14 25.03 -15.19
C ARG A 157 -17.39 26.34 -15.34
N VAL A 158 -17.46 26.92 -16.53
CA VAL A 158 -16.81 28.18 -16.85
C VAL A 158 -17.89 29.21 -17.17
N GLU A 159 -17.95 30.28 -16.38
CA GLU A 159 -18.91 31.37 -16.56
C GLU A 159 -18.18 32.72 -16.54
N LYS A 160 -18.38 33.53 -17.59
CA LYS A 160 -17.77 34.89 -17.69
C LYS A 160 -16.27 34.88 -17.36
N GLU A 161 -15.56 33.94 -17.97
CA GLU A 161 -14.11 33.70 -17.80
C GLU A 161 -13.66 33.23 -16.41
N LYS A 162 -14.58 32.91 -15.50
CA LYS A 162 -14.30 32.34 -14.18
C LYS A 162 -14.56 30.84 -14.16
N VAL A 163 -13.65 30.10 -13.54
CA VAL A 163 -13.80 28.67 -13.28
C VAL A 163 -14.54 28.51 -11.96
N ILE A 164 -15.67 27.82 -11.99
CA ILE A 164 -16.55 27.56 -10.85
C ILE A 164 -16.58 26.06 -10.58
N ILE A 165 -16.35 25.68 -9.32
CA ILE A 165 -16.44 24.29 -8.88
C ILE A 165 -17.68 24.12 -8.01
N ARG A 166 -18.50 23.10 -8.31
CA ARG A 166 -19.56 22.60 -7.43
C ARG A 166 -19.14 21.26 -6.84
N ALA A 167 -19.06 21.19 -5.51
CA ALA A 167 -18.55 20.03 -4.78
C ALA A 167 -19.46 19.64 -3.61
N ASP A 168 -19.54 18.34 -3.34
CA ASP A 168 -20.18 17.81 -2.13
C ASP A 168 -19.27 18.03 -0.91
N LYS A 169 -19.81 18.59 0.18
CA LYS A 169 -19.05 18.96 1.38
C LYS A 169 -18.42 17.75 2.06
N GLN A 170 -19.13 16.61 2.12
CA GLN A 170 -18.60 15.40 2.75
C GLN A 170 -17.44 14.84 1.92
N ALA A 171 -17.57 14.81 0.60
CA ALA A 171 -16.52 14.38 -0.32
C ALA A 171 -15.25 15.25 -0.21
N LEU A 172 -15.40 16.56 0.01
CA LEU A 172 -14.28 17.47 0.28
C LEU A 172 -13.59 17.19 1.63
N GLN A 173 -14.27 16.57 2.59
CA GLN A 173 -13.67 16.22 3.87
C GLN A 173 -13.02 14.84 3.84
N THR A 174 -13.70 13.85 3.23
CA THR A 174 -13.22 12.47 3.21
C THR A 174 -12.07 12.27 2.24
N GLN A 175 -12.02 13.01 1.12
CA GLN A 175 -10.99 12.91 0.09
C GLN A 175 -10.81 11.49 -0.49
N ARG A 176 -11.86 10.66 -0.39
CA ARG A 176 -11.86 9.28 -0.87
C ARG A 176 -13.26 8.81 -1.22
N ARG A 177 -13.34 7.87 -2.15
CA ARG A 177 -14.56 7.25 -2.66
C ARG A 177 -14.30 5.78 -2.96
N SER A 178 -15.06 4.88 -2.35
CA SER A 178 -15.09 3.49 -2.82
C SER A 178 -15.84 3.40 -4.14
N LYS A 179 -15.35 2.58 -5.09
CA LYS A 179 -16.11 2.30 -6.31
C LYS A 179 -17.39 1.56 -5.95
N ALA A 180 -18.44 1.75 -6.74
CA ALA A 180 -19.67 0.98 -6.59
C ALA A 180 -19.36 -0.51 -6.75
N MET A 181 -20.02 -1.33 -5.93
CA MET A 181 -19.80 -2.77 -5.87
C MET A 181 -21.13 -3.51 -5.86
N SER A 182 -21.21 -4.60 -6.62
CA SER A 182 -22.33 -5.53 -6.54
C SER A 182 -22.38 -6.24 -5.18
N LYS A 183 -23.49 -6.91 -4.93
CA LYS A 183 -23.71 -7.79 -3.78
C LYS A 183 -23.98 -9.21 -4.27
N CYS A 184 -23.94 -10.17 -3.36
CA CYS A 184 -24.34 -11.53 -3.69
C CYS A 184 -25.84 -11.57 -4.01
N SER A 185 -26.21 -12.15 -5.15
CA SER A 185 -27.62 -12.28 -5.56
C SER A 185 -28.26 -13.58 -5.05
N ALA A 186 -27.46 -14.55 -4.60
CA ALA A 186 -27.96 -15.83 -4.10
C ALA A 186 -28.17 -15.78 -2.57
N VAL A 187 -29.24 -16.43 -2.09
CA VAL A 187 -29.46 -16.71 -0.66
C VAL A 187 -28.36 -17.67 -0.20
N ILE A 188 -27.37 -17.14 0.52
CA ILE A 188 -26.23 -17.95 0.99
C ILE A 188 -26.69 -18.76 2.20
N ASN A 189 -26.90 -20.07 2.02
CA ASN A 189 -26.72 -21.00 3.13
C ASN A 189 -25.21 -21.03 3.44
N SER A 190 -24.81 -20.26 4.45
CA SER A 190 -23.40 -20.08 4.89
C SER A 190 -22.71 -21.39 5.31
N SER A 191 -23.46 -22.50 5.38
CA SER A 191 -23.00 -23.84 5.74
C SER A 191 -22.54 -24.73 4.57
N THR A 192 -22.46 -24.22 3.33
CA THR A 192 -22.10 -25.07 2.18
C THR A 192 -20.58 -25.17 1.96
N GLY A 193 -20.07 -26.38 1.77
CA GLY A 193 -18.65 -26.67 1.48
C GLY A 193 -18.21 -26.31 0.06
N PHE A 194 -18.83 -25.30 -0.58
CA PHE A 194 -18.59 -24.89 -1.96
C PHE A 194 -18.51 -23.37 -2.10
N SER A 195 -17.55 -22.88 -2.88
CA SER A 195 -17.44 -21.46 -3.26
C SER A 195 -17.34 -21.28 -4.78
N HIS A 196 -17.92 -20.21 -5.32
CA HIS A 196 -17.71 -19.88 -6.73
C HIS A 196 -16.28 -19.35 -6.95
N ILE A 197 -15.82 -18.47 -6.06
CA ILE A 197 -14.43 -18.01 -6.02
C ILE A 197 -13.86 -18.28 -4.63
N LEU A 198 -12.85 -19.13 -4.56
CA LEU A 198 -12.05 -19.31 -3.35
C LEU A 198 -10.72 -18.56 -3.48
N ILE A 199 -10.42 -17.69 -2.53
CA ILE A 199 -9.18 -16.92 -2.45
C ILE A 199 -8.37 -17.42 -1.24
N ILE A 200 -7.18 -17.95 -1.47
CA ILE A 200 -6.27 -18.38 -0.39
C ILE A 200 -5.28 -17.24 -0.13
N GLY A 201 -5.45 -16.56 1.00
CA GLY A 201 -4.62 -15.45 1.45
C GLY A 201 -5.38 -14.13 1.45
N SER A 202 -5.35 -13.41 2.58
CA SER A 202 -6.06 -12.14 2.81
C SER A 202 -5.16 -10.90 2.68
N GLY A 203 -3.99 -11.06 2.07
CA GLY A 203 -3.09 -9.94 1.75
C GLY A 203 -3.64 -9.02 0.64
N PRO A 204 -2.87 -8.02 0.21
CA PRO A 204 -3.31 -7.03 -0.79
C PRO A 204 -3.79 -7.65 -2.10
N ALA A 205 -3.16 -8.73 -2.56
CA ALA A 205 -3.60 -9.43 -3.76
C ALA A 205 -5.00 -10.05 -3.59
N GLY A 206 -5.23 -10.77 -2.50
CA GLY A 206 -6.52 -11.41 -2.21
C GLY A 206 -7.64 -10.39 -2.02
N LEU A 207 -7.38 -9.34 -1.23
CA LEU A 207 -8.33 -8.26 -0.98
C LEU A 207 -8.75 -7.56 -2.28
N VAL A 208 -7.78 -7.14 -3.10
CA VAL A 208 -8.09 -6.46 -4.37
C VAL A 208 -8.78 -7.39 -5.36
N CYS A 209 -8.45 -8.68 -5.37
CA CYS A 209 -9.18 -9.64 -6.19
C CYS A 209 -10.67 -9.68 -5.81
N ALA A 210 -10.98 -9.82 -4.52
CA ALA A 210 -12.36 -9.82 -4.03
C ALA A 210 -13.10 -8.51 -4.31
N GLU A 211 -12.47 -7.35 -4.04
CA GLU A 211 -13.06 -6.04 -4.32
C GLU A 211 -13.28 -5.84 -5.82
N THR A 212 -12.31 -6.19 -6.67
CA THR A 212 -12.42 -6.03 -8.13
C THR A 212 -13.56 -6.89 -8.68
N LEU A 213 -13.73 -8.13 -8.20
CA LEU A 213 -14.85 -8.98 -8.60
C LEU A 213 -16.19 -8.28 -8.33
N ARG A 214 -16.37 -7.70 -7.14
CA ARG A 214 -17.60 -6.96 -6.80
C ARG A 214 -17.73 -5.66 -7.59
N GLN A 215 -16.64 -4.94 -7.84
CA GLN A 215 -16.65 -3.71 -8.64
C GLN A 215 -17.05 -3.98 -10.09
N GLU A 216 -16.69 -5.15 -10.62
CA GLU A 216 -16.94 -5.57 -11.99
C GLU A 216 -18.28 -6.30 -12.18
N GLY A 217 -19.08 -6.41 -11.11
CA GLY A 217 -20.45 -6.93 -11.15
C GLY A 217 -20.59 -8.43 -10.87
N PHE A 218 -19.59 -9.08 -10.28
CA PHE A 218 -19.71 -10.48 -9.87
C PHE A 218 -20.70 -10.63 -8.70
N THR A 219 -21.72 -11.47 -8.85
CA THR A 219 -22.83 -11.60 -7.89
C THR A 219 -22.89 -12.96 -7.19
N ASP A 220 -21.94 -13.87 -7.43
CA ASP A 220 -21.91 -15.16 -6.74
C ASP A 220 -21.03 -15.12 -5.47
N ARG A 221 -21.02 -16.24 -4.73
CA ARG A 221 -20.28 -16.40 -3.46
C ARG A 221 -18.75 -16.25 -3.65
N ILE A 222 -18.14 -15.36 -2.86
CA ILE A 222 -16.68 -15.19 -2.75
C ILE A 222 -16.28 -15.55 -1.32
N VAL A 223 -15.33 -16.46 -1.18
CA VAL A 223 -14.75 -16.82 0.12
C VAL A 223 -13.25 -16.56 0.08
N MET A 224 -12.75 -15.77 1.02
CA MET A 224 -11.34 -15.52 1.24
C MET A 224 -10.91 -16.20 2.55
N CYS A 225 -9.93 -17.10 2.50
CA CYS A 225 -9.42 -17.78 3.69
C CYS A 225 -7.99 -17.33 4.00
N THR A 226 -7.64 -17.30 5.28
CA THR A 226 -6.31 -16.90 5.74
C THR A 226 -5.97 -17.59 7.04
N MET A 227 -4.67 -17.83 7.27
CA MET A 227 -4.19 -18.28 8.57
C MET A 227 -4.10 -17.14 9.60
N ASP A 228 -4.20 -15.88 9.15
CA ASP A 228 -4.17 -14.73 10.03
C ASP A 228 -5.43 -14.71 10.91
N LYS A 229 -5.28 -14.29 12.17
CA LYS A 229 -6.39 -14.06 13.10
C LYS A 229 -7.10 -12.71 12.90
N HIS A 230 -6.56 -11.88 12.01
CA HIS A 230 -7.01 -10.51 11.77
C HIS A 230 -7.56 -10.33 10.36
N LEU A 231 -8.51 -9.40 10.21
CA LEU A 231 -8.95 -8.90 8.90
C LEU A 231 -7.77 -8.30 8.10
N PRO A 232 -7.84 -8.23 6.76
CA PRO A 232 -6.80 -7.64 5.93
C PRO A 232 -6.26 -6.30 6.47
N TYR A 233 -4.95 -6.21 6.63
CA TYR A 233 -4.28 -5.06 7.24
C TYR A 233 -3.04 -4.61 6.46
N ASP A 234 -2.63 -3.36 6.69
CA ASP A 234 -1.51 -2.68 6.05
C ASP A 234 -0.15 -3.18 6.57
N ARG A 235 0.35 -4.26 5.95
CA ARG A 235 1.64 -4.88 6.30
C ARG A 235 2.85 -3.93 6.21
N PRO A 236 2.96 -3.00 5.23
CA PRO A 236 4.03 -2.01 5.19
C PRO A 236 4.19 -1.16 6.45
N LYS A 237 3.12 -0.96 7.23
CA LYS A 237 3.18 -0.24 8.51
C LYS A 237 3.79 -1.03 9.65
N LEU A 238 3.83 -2.37 9.59
CA LEU A 238 4.36 -3.20 10.68
C LEU A 238 5.80 -2.83 11.05
N SER A 239 6.66 -2.54 10.07
CA SER A 239 8.07 -2.20 10.28
C SER A 239 8.33 -0.72 10.56
N LYS A 240 7.30 0.13 10.43
CA LYS A 240 7.39 1.60 10.54
C LYS A 240 6.66 2.14 11.77
N CYS A 241 5.60 1.46 12.18
CA CYS A 241 4.71 1.78 13.29
C CYS A 241 4.55 0.53 14.17
N LEU A 242 5.62 0.12 14.85
CA LEU A 242 5.69 -1.16 15.57
C LEU A 242 4.62 -1.35 16.67
N GLU A 243 4.01 -0.27 17.15
CA GLU A 243 3.04 -0.28 18.26
C GLU A 243 1.58 -0.18 17.80
N SER A 244 1.33 -0.18 16.48
CA SER A 244 -0.05 -0.14 15.98
C SER A 244 -0.78 -1.45 16.26
N THR A 245 -2.05 -1.35 16.65
CA THR A 245 -2.93 -2.53 16.80
C THR A 245 -3.40 -3.02 15.43
N ALA A 246 -3.88 -4.27 15.36
CA ALA A 246 -4.40 -4.82 14.12
C ALA A 246 -5.56 -3.99 13.57
N GLU A 247 -6.46 -3.49 14.43
CA GLU A 247 -7.61 -2.65 14.08
C GLU A 247 -7.18 -1.32 13.44
N GLN A 248 -6.12 -0.68 13.98
CA GLN A 248 -5.57 0.55 13.41
C GLN A 248 -4.91 0.33 12.03
N LEU A 249 -4.50 -0.90 11.76
CA LEU A 249 -3.87 -1.31 10.50
C LEU A 249 -4.88 -1.86 9.50
N GLN A 250 -6.14 -2.10 9.88
CA GLN A 250 -7.17 -2.66 9.00
C GLN A 250 -7.33 -1.83 7.72
N LEU A 251 -7.40 -2.53 6.59
CA LEU A 251 -7.62 -1.92 5.28
C LEU A 251 -9.10 -1.65 5.02
N ARG A 252 -9.97 -2.53 5.55
CA ARG A 252 -11.43 -2.46 5.47
C ARG A 252 -12.02 -2.94 6.78
N SER A 253 -13.16 -2.37 7.17
CA SER A 253 -13.89 -2.79 8.37
C SER A 253 -14.62 -4.13 8.16
N SER A 254 -15.06 -4.75 9.26
CA SER A 254 -15.98 -5.90 9.21
C SER A 254 -17.24 -5.59 8.38
N ASP A 255 -17.81 -4.40 8.60
CA ASP A 255 -19.05 -3.96 7.97
C ASP A 255 -18.90 -3.84 6.46
N PHE A 256 -17.71 -3.46 5.98
CA PHE A 256 -17.42 -3.42 4.54
C PHE A 256 -17.55 -4.81 3.92
N PHE A 257 -16.95 -5.83 4.52
CA PHE A 257 -17.00 -7.20 4.00
C PHE A 257 -18.42 -7.77 4.04
N GLN A 258 -19.16 -7.51 5.12
CA GLN A 258 -20.57 -7.88 5.23
C GLN A 258 -21.44 -7.15 4.20
N MET A 259 -21.24 -5.84 4.01
CA MET A 259 -22.02 -5.03 3.08
C MET A 259 -21.88 -5.48 1.62
N HIS A 260 -20.74 -6.07 1.26
CA HIS A 260 -20.40 -6.52 -0.10
C HIS A 260 -20.38 -8.04 -0.25
N ASP A 261 -20.88 -8.78 0.74
CA ASP A 261 -20.95 -10.25 0.74
C ASP A 261 -19.61 -10.92 0.37
N ILE A 262 -18.52 -10.46 0.99
CA ILE A 262 -17.19 -11.07 0.88
C ILE A 262 -16.96 -11.84 2.17
N GLU A 263 -17.04 -13.17 2.11
CA GLU A 263 -16.82 -14.02 3.27
C GLU A 263 -15.33 -14.13 3.59
N ILE A 264 -14.98 -14.00 4.86
CA ILE A 264 -13.59 -14.16 5.33
C ILE A 264 -13.53 -15.26 6.37
N LEU A 265 -12.73 -16.28 6.10
CA LEU A 265 -12.41 -17.34 7.04
C LEU A 265 -11.02 -17.10 7.65
N LEU A 266 -11.01 -16.56 8.86
CA LEU A 266 -9.80 -16.33 9.65
C LEU A 266 -9.31 -17.64 10.28
N GLU A 267 -8.02 -17.70 10.61
CA GLU A 267 -7.37 -18.86 11.24
C GLU A 267 -7.57 -20.20 10.49
N LYS A 268 -7.80 -20.13 9.18
CA LYS A 268 -7.94 -21.27 8.28
C LYS A 268 -6.69 -21.45 7.43
N GLU A 269 -5.82 -22.34 7.87
CA GLU A 269 -4.64 -22.74 7.10
C GLU A 269 -4.98 -23.81 6.06
N VAL A 270 -4.70 -23.52 4.79
CA VAL A 270 -4.77 -24.50 3.70
C VAL A 270 -3.53 -25.40 3.70
N VAL A 271 -3.75 -26.72 3.66
CA VAL A 271 -2.67 -27.72 3.68
C VAL A 271 -2.56 -28.52 2.39
N SER A 272 -3.59 -28.55 1.55
CA SER A 272 -3.53 -29.15 0.22
C SER A 272 -4.57 -28.58 -0.75
N VAL A 273 -4.26 -28.69 -2.04
CA VAL A 273 -5.18 -28.38 -3.16
C VAL A 273 -5.23 -29.59 -4.08
N ASP A 274 -6.43 -30.11 -4.32
CA ASP A 274 -6.72 -31.09 -5.35
C ASP A 274 -7.40 -30.40 -6.54
N VAL A 275 -6.71 -30.34 -7.66
CA VAL A 275 -7.21 -29.67 -8.88
C VAL A 275 -8.15 -30.55 -9.70
N LYS A 276 -8.13 -31.88 -9.50
CA LYS A 276 -9.01 -32.82 -10.21
C LYS A 276 -10.43 -32.74 -9.65
N THR A 277 -10.54 -32.75 -8.33
CA THR A 277 -11.80 -32.61 -7.60
C THR A 277 -12.14 -31.15 -7.28
N ARG A 278 -11.28 -30.20 -7.67
CA ARG A 278 -11.39 -28.76 -7.37
C ARG A 278 -11.70 -28.50 -5.90
N THR A 279 -10.94 -29.14 -5.01
CA THR A 279 -11.15 -29.07 -3.56
C THR A 279 -9.90 -28.57 -2.85
N VAL A 280 -10.09 -27.72 -1.84
CA VAL A 280 -9.06 -27.27 -0.91
C VAL A 280 -9.29 -27.94 0.44
N THR A 281 -8.22 -28.48 1.04
CA THR A 281 -8.27 -29.06 2.40
C THR A 281 -7.56 -28.14 3.38
N PHE A 282 -8.22 -27.88 4.50
CA PHE A 282 -7.71 -27.08 5.61
C PHE A 282 -7.07 -27.96 6.68
N ARG A 283 -6.22 -27.37 7.53
CA ARG A 283 -5.50 -28.09 8.60
C ARG A 283 -6.43 -28.81 9.58
N ASP A 284 -7.60 -28.26 9.84
CA ASP A 284 -8.63 -28.83 10.73
C ASP A 284 -9.46 -29.95 10.05
N GLY A 285 -9.12 -30.33 8.82
CA GLY A 285 -9.83 -31.35 8.04
C GLY A 285 -11.05 -30.83 7.29
N PHE A 286 -11.45 -29.57 7.47
CA PHE A 286 -12.50 -28.96 6.66
C PHE A 286 -12.08 -28.97 5.18
N LYS A 287 -13.06 -29.15 4.30
CA LYS A 287 -12.85 -29.17 2.85
C LYS A 287 -13.80 -28.18 2.19
N MET A 288 -13.29 -27.52 1.17
CA MET A 288 -14.08 -26.59 0.36
C MET A 288 -13.83 -26.82 -1.12
N GLU A 289 -14.89 -27.13 -1.84
CA GLU A 289 -14.93 -27.17 -3.29
C GLU A 289 -14.95 -25.74 -3.86
N TYR A 290 -14.39 -25.57 -5.05
CA TYR A 290 -14.36 -24.28 -5.74
C TYR A 290 -14.67 -24.39 -7.23
N ARG A 291 -15.28 -23.34 -7.79
CA ARG A 291 -15.35 -23.17 -9.26
C ARG A 291 -14.07 -22.56 -9.81
N LYS A 292 -13.55 -21.49 -9.20
CA LYS A 292 -12.23 -20.90 -9.49
C LYS A 292 -11.45 -20.66 -8.20
N LEU A 293 -10.13 -20.78 -8.30
CA LEU A 293 -9.20 -20.63 -7.19
C LEU A 293 -8.22 -19.49 -7.46
N PHE A 294 -8.00 -18.61 -6.48
CA PHE A 294 -6.93 -17.63 -6.49
C PHE A 294 -5.96 -17.90 -5.34
N ILE A 295 -4.69 -18.17 -5.65
CA ILE A 295 -3.63 -18.41 -4.68
C ILE A 295 -2.86 -17.11 -4.45
N ALA A 296 -3.07 -16.49 -3.29
CA ALA A 296 -2.50 -15.22 -2.87
C ALA A 296 -1.76 -15.33 -1.51
N THR A 297 -1.09 -16.47 -1.29
CA THR A 297 -0.48 -16.84 0.00
C THR A 297 0.79 -16.06 0.36
N GLY A 298 1.29 -15.24 -0.56
CA GLY A 298 2.47 -14.41 -0.34
C GLY A 298 3.72 -15.23 -0.02
N SER A 299 4.48 -14.78 0.98
CA SER A 299 5.76 -15.36 1.38
C SER A 299 5.85 -15.61 2.88
N ARG A 300 6.76 -16.50 3.29
CA ARG A 300 7.17 -16.70 4.68
C ARG A 300 8.61 -16.22 4.90
N PRO A 301 8.98 -15.77 6.12
CA PRO A 301 10.36 -15.45 6.43
C PRO A 301 11.31 -16.61 6.12
N LYS A 302 12.50 -16.30 5.60
CA LYS A 302 13.53 -17.33 5.37
C LYS A 302 14.04 -17.85 6.72
N PRO A 303 14.14 -19.19 6.90
CA PRO A 303 14.76 -19.75 8.08
C PRO A 303 16.24 -19.40 8.10
N LEU A 304 16.76 -19.02 9.26
CA LEU A 304 18.19 -18.86 9.53
C LEU A 304 18.69 -20.08 10.31
N SER A 305 19.89 -20.57 9.99
CA SER A 305 20.53 -21.64 10.75
C SER A 305 21.47 -21.03 11.79
N TYR A 306 21.25 -21.37 13.06
CA TYR A 306 22.05 -20.96 14.22
C TYR A 306 21.79 -21.92 15.38
N LYS A 307 22.69 -21.97 16.37
CA LYS A 307 22.51 -22.72 17.64
C LYS A 307 21.66 -21.92 18.64
N GLY A 308 20.92 -22.59 19.52
CA GLY A 308 20.03 -21.94 20.49
C GLY A 308 18.66 -21.53 19.91
N LYS A 309 18.05 -22.40 19.09
CA LYS A 309 16.75 -22.13 18.44
C LYS A 309 15.56 -22.06 19.41
N ASP A 310 15.74 -22.59 20.60
CA ASP A 310 14.82 -22.62 21.72
C ASP A 310 14.82 -21.32 22.55
N VAL A 311 15.78 -20.42 22.31
CA VAL A 311 15.85 -19.13 22.99
C VAL A 311 14.74 -18.19 22.50
N GLY A 312 13.94 -17.69 23.44
CA GLY A 312 12.90 -16.69 23.20
C GLY A 312 13.43 -15.29 22.89
N ASN A 313 12.53 -14.35 22.59
CA ASN A 313 12.84 -12.97 22.14
C ASN A 313 13.62 -12.88 20.81
N VAL A 314 13.52 -13.92 19.99
CA VAL A 314 14.01 -13.92 18.61
C VAL A 314 12.81 -13.93 17.67
N PHE A 315 12.63 -12.87 16.89
CA PHE A 315 11.44 -12.63 16.10
C PHE A 315 11.73 -12.59 14.61
N HIS A 316 10.73 -12.99 13.83
CA HIS A 316 10.54 -12.48 12.47
C HIS A 316 9.37 -11.50 12.50
N LEU A 317 9.46 -10.39 11.80
CA LEU A 317 8.35 -9.44 11.73
C LEU A 317 7.35 -9.87 10.65
N SER A 318 6.22 -10.46 11.04
CA SER A 318 5.17 -10.89 10.10
C SER A 318 3.75 -10.45 10.48
N THR A 319 3.51 -10.19 11.76
CA THR A 319 2.20 -9.86 12.34
C THR A 319 2.25 -8.59 13.21
N PRO A 320 1.10 -7.97 13.51
CA PRO A 320 1.01 -6.90 14.52
C PRO A 320 1.57 -7.31 15.88
N GLU A 321 1.33 -8.55 16.29
CA GLU A 321 1.83 -9.09 17.56
C GLU A 321 3.35 -9.17 17.60
N ASP A 322 3.99 -9.60 16.50
CA ASP A 322 5.45 -9.57 16.40
C ASP A 322 5.97 -8.14 16.56
N ALA A 323 5.34 -7.19 15.86
CA ALA A 323 5.71 -5.77 15.89
C ALA A 323 5.64 -5.19 17.31
N ASN A 324 4.51 -5.40 17.99
CA ASN A 324 4.28 -4.90 19.34
C ASN A 324 5.22 -5.57 20.36
N SER A 325 5.46 -6.87 20.21
CA SER A 325 6.40 -7.62 21.07
C SER A 325 7.83 -7.11 20.91
N ILE A 326 8.26 -6.87 19.67
CA ILE A 326 9.56 -6.29 19.35
C ILE A 326 9.70 -4.91 20.00
N ALA A 327 8.72 -4.02 19.84
CA ALA A 327 8.75 -2.68 20.42
C ALA A 327 8.84 -2.72 21.95
N THR A 328 8.00 -3.55 22.59
CA THR A 328 7.92 -3.67 24.05
C THR A 328 9.23 -4.21 24.63
N LEU A 329 9.78 -5.28 24.04
CA LEU A 329 11.00 -5.91 24.53
C LEU A 329 12.25 -5.08 24.25
N ALA A 330 12.27 -4.33 23.15
CA ALA A 330 13.38 -3.44 22.80
C ALA A 330 13.48 -2.21 23.72
N SER A 331 12.36 -1.77 24.31
CA SER A 331 12.30 -0.53 25.10
C SER A 331 13.37 -0.50 26.20
N SER A 332 14.26 0.50 26.13
CA SER A 332 15.41 0.69 27.02
C SER A 332 16.37 -0.52 27.11
N LYS A 333 16.38 -1.41 26.11
CA LYS A 333 17.21 -2.63 26.06
C LYS A 333 18.06 -2.72 24.78
N ASN A 334 18.87 -3.77 24.67
CA ASN A 334 19.72 -3.98 23.50
C ASN A 334 18.99 -4.76 22.41
N ALA A 335 18.85 -4.17 21.24
CA ALA A 335 18.24 -4.80 20.07
C ALA A 335 19.30 -5.20 19.06
N VAL A 336 19.22 -6.43 18.57
CA VAL A 336 20.03 -6.93 17.45
C VAL A 336 19.16 -7.22 16.24
N ILE A 337 19.56 -6.75 15.08
CA ILE A 337 18.89 -6.98 13.81
C ILE A 337 19.79 -7.82 12.92
N VAL A 338 19.29 -8.93 12.41
CA VAL A 338 20.01 -9.82 11.50
C VAL A 338 19.46 -9.64 10.10
N GLY A 339 20.24 -9.01 9.22
CA GLY A 339 19.89 -8.74 7.84
C GLY A 339 19.76 -7.25 7.54
N THR A 340 20.32 -6.85 6.41
CA THR A 340 20.41 -5.45 5.93
C THR A 340 19.46 -5.17 4.76
N SER A 341 18.29 -5.82 4.78
CA SER A 341 17.20 -5.63 3.82
C SER A 341 16.20 -4.58 4.33
N PHE A 342 15.21 -4.18 3.50
CA PHE A 342 14.22 -3.15 3.85
C PHE A 342 13.55 -3.36 5.21
N ILE A 343 13.01 -4.55 5.49
CA ILE A 343 12.31 -4.80 6.75
C ILE A 343 13.26 -4.68 7.95
N GLY A 344 14.45 -5.30 7.88
CA GLY A 344 15.43 -5.24 8.97
C GLY A 344 15.87 -3.81 9.25
N MET A 345 16.18 -3.05 8.20
CA MET A 345 16.62 -1.67 8.33
C MET A 345 15.50 -0.72 8.79
N GLU A 346 14.26 -0.94 8.37
CA GLU A 346 13.09 -0.19 8.89
C GLU A 346 12.89 -0.45 10.39
N VAL A 347 12.96 -1.70 10.84
CA VAL A 347 12.89 -2.05 12.26
C VAL A 347 14.05 -1.43 13.05
N ALA A 348 15.28 -1.50 12.53
CA ALA A 348 16.43 -0.85 13.15
C ALA A 348 16.19 0.66 13.35
N ALA A 349 15.66 1.34 12.33
CA ALA A 349 15.33 2.75 12.41
C ALA A 349 14.21 3.02 13.45
N ALA A 350 13.13 2.24 13.42
CA ALA A 350 11.99 2.39 14.33
C ALA A 350 12.34 2.14 15.81
N LEU A 351 13.37 1.34 16.08
CA LEU A 351 13.83 1.05 17.44
C LEU A 351 14.86 2.04 17.98
N THR A 352 15.47 2.87 17.13
CA THR A 352 16.61 3.72 17.53
C THR A 352 16.27 4.70 18.66
N ASP A 353 15.05 5.23 18.70
CA ASP A 353 14.61 6.18 19.73
C ASP A 353 14.08 5.49 21.00
N LYS A 354 13.89 4.17 20.96
CA LYS A 354 13.25 3.39 22.04
C LYS A 354 14.22 2.45 22.73
N ALA A 355 15.14 1.85 21.99
CA ALA A 355 16.12 0.90 22.51
C ALA A 355 17.32 1.61 23.16
N HIS A 356 17.96 0.95 24.11
CA HIS A 356 19.23 1.41 24.66
C HIS A 356 20.34 1.36 23.61
N SER A 357 20.36 0.30 22.78
CA SER A 357 21.27 0.18 21.66
C SER A 357 20.65 -0.64 20.53
N VAL A 358 21.05 -0.32 19.29
CA VAL A 358 20.66 -1.08 18.09
C VAL A 358 21.93 -1.51 17.36
N SER A 359 22.07 -2.82 17.15
CA SER A 359 23.15 -3.42 16.36
C SER A 359 22.58 -4.14 15.14
N VAL A 360 23.19 -3.95 13.97
CA VAL A 360 22.77 -4.58 12.71
C VAL A 360 23.88 -5.48 12.19
N ILE A 361 23.54 -6.73 11.89
CA ILE A 361 24.45 -7.73 11.33
C ILE A 361 24.09 -7.93 9.86
N GLY A 362 25.10 -7.86 8.98
CA GLY A 362 24.93 -8.02 7.54
C GLY A 362 26.01 -8.90 6.94
N ILE A 363 25.64 -9.72 5.96
CA ILE A 363 26.59 -10.56 5.20
C ILE A 363 27.27 -9.80 4.05
N GLU A 364 26.68 -8.68 3.62
CA GLU A 364 27.23 -7.82 2.59
C GLU A 364 28.08 -6.70 3.21
N ALA A 365 28.85 -5.97 2.39
CA ALA A 365 29.69 -4.88 2.85
C ALA A 365 28.90 -3.61 3.22
N VAL A 366 27.72 -3.41 2.62
CA VAL A 366 26.84 -2.24 2.84
C VAL A 366 25.38 -2.70 2.82
N PRO A 367 24.46 -1.99 3.50
CA PRO A 367 23.04 -2.29 3.42
C PRO A 367 22.49 -2.06 2.00
N PHE A 368 21.44 -2.79 1.65
CA PHE A 368 20.75 -2.69 0.36
C PHE A 368 21.62 -2.90 -0.88
N ARG A 369 22.84 -3.47 -0.79
CA ARG A 369 23.78 -3.52 -1.92
C ARG A 369 23.14 -4.08 -3.19
N LYS A 370 22.38 -5.17 -3.07
CA LYS A 370 21.67 -5.79 -4.20
C LYS A 370 20.58 -4.89 -4.80
N ALA A 371 19.87 -4.12 -3.98
CA ALA A 371 18.70 -3.34 -4.40
C ALA A 371 19.05 -1.92 -4.86
N LEU A 372 20.00 -1.26 -4.17
CA LEU A 372 20.34 0.15 -4.34
C LEU A 372 21.81 0.39 -4.71
N GLY A 373 22.62 -0.67 -4.79
CA GLY A 373 24.04 -0.56 -5.13
C GLY A 373 24.90 0.01 -4.01
N GLU A 374 26.21 0.01 -4.23
CA GLU A 374 27.19 0.31 -3.20
C GLU A 374 27.20 1.79 -2.80
N LYS A 375 27.10 2.71 -3.76
CA LYS A 375 27.13 4.17 -3.50
C LYS A 375 25.98 4.61 -2.57
N VAL A 376 24.75 4.22 -2.93
CA VAL A 376 23.56 4.53 -2.13
C VAL A 376 23.57 3.76 -0.80
N GLY A 377 23.98 2.48 -0.82
CA GLY A 377 24.12 1.68 0.39
C GLY A 377 25.06 2.32 1.43
N LYS A 378 26.20 2.87 1.01
CA LYS A 378 27.14 3.60 1.88
C LYS A 378 26.51 4.87 2.48
N ALA A 379 25.82 5.67 1.66
CA ALA A 379 25.16 6.89 2.13
C ALA A 379 24.09 6.57 3.19
N LEU A 380 23.29 5.52 2.96
CA LEU A 380 22.30 5.06 3.94
C LEU A 380 22.95 4.45 5.17
N MET A 381 24.07 3.73 5.05
CA MET A 381 24.82 3.22 6.20
C MET A 381 25.27 4.36 7.12
N LYS A 382 25.85 5.44 6.55
CA LYS A 382 26.23 6.64 7.30
C LYS A 382 25.03 7.26 8.04
N LEU A 383 23.85 7.32 7.41
CA LEU A 383 22.63 7.79 8.06
C LEU A 383 22.27 6.96 9.29
N PHE A 384 22.40 5.64 9.22
CA PHE A 384 22.13 4.76 10.34
C PHE A 384 23.18 4.94 11.45
N GLU A 385 24.46 5.05 11.09
CA GLU A 385 25.56 5.29 12.05
C GLU A 385 25.42 6.64 12.75
N SER A 386 25.03 7.70 12.03
CA SER A 386 24.75 9.02 12.64
C SER A 386 23.57 8.98 13.60
N ASN A 387 22.68 7.99 13.43
CA ASN A 387 21.58 7.67 14.34
C ASN A 387 21.98 6.58 15.36
N ARG A 388 23.28 6.41 15.64
CA ARG A 388 23.83 5.53 16.70
C ARG A 388 23.62 4.02 16.48
N VAL A 389 23.24 3.61 15.27
CA VAL A 389 23.18 2.18 14.92
C VAL A 389 24.58 1.65 14.67
N LYS A 390 24.91 0.50 15.29
CA LYS A 390 26.22 -0.15 15.14
C LYS A 390 26.15 -1.28 14.11
N PHE A 391 26.98 -1.23 13.08
CA PHE A 391 27.02 -2.28 12.07
C PHE A 391 28.11 -3.32 12.32
N TYR A 392 27.77 -4.56 11.98
CA TYR A 392 28.63 -5.73 11.98
C TYR A 392 28.50 -6.40 10.61
N MET A 393 29.14 -5.78 9.61
CA MET A 393 29.08 -6.18 8.21
C MET A 393 30.04 -7.34 7.92
N LEU A 394 29.82 -8.04 6.81
CA LEU A 394 30.57 -9.26 6.45
C LEU A 394 30.61 -10.30 7.60
N ASN A 395 29.52 -10.39 8.34
CA ASN A 395 29.38 -11.28 9.49
C ASN A 395 28.06 -12.04 9.44
N GLU A 396 28.03 -13.18 10.13
CA GLU A 396 26.86 -14.03 10.27
C GLU A 396 26.69 -14.41 11.75
N VAL A 397 25.45 -14.71 12.14
CA VAL A 397 25.15 -15.29 13.45
C VAL A 397 25.58 -16.75 13.47
N SER A 398 26.24 -17.16 14.56
CA SER A 398 26.53 -18.58 14.85
C SER A 398 25.58 -19.15 15.90
N GLU A 399 25.26 -18.37 16.93
CA GLU A 399 24.51 -18.85 18.09
C GLU A 399 23.74 -17.71 18.77
N MET A 400 22.54 -18.04 19.25
CA MET A 400 21.77 -17.21 20.18
C MET A 400 21.93 -17.82 21.56
N GLN A 401 22.42 -17.05 22.52
CA GLN A 401 22.60 -17.51 23.90
C GLN A 401 21.58 -16.83 24.81
N GLY A 402 20.96 -17.62 25.67
CA GLY A 402 19.92 -17.18 26.58
C GLY A 402 20.20 -17.53 28.03
N HIS A 403 19.54 -16.79 28.93
CA HIS A 403 19.46 -17.10 30.36
C HIS A 403 17.98 -17.26 30.72
N ASN A 404 17.62 -18.34 31.43
CA ASN A 404 16.23 -18.73 31.69
C ASN A 404 15.36 -18.78 30.42
N GLY A 405 15.94 -19.28 29.31
CA GLY A 405 15.27 -19.38 28.02
C GLY A 405 15.08 -18.05 27.27
N GLN A 406 15.58 -16.92 27.79
CA GLN A 406 15.42 -15.58 27.20
C GLN A 406 16.74 -15.09 26.63
N LEU A 407 16.72 -14.46 25.44
CA LEU A 407 17.92 -13.94 24.79
C LEU A 407 18.73 -13.00 25.70
N LYS A 408 20.05 -13.20 25.70
CA LYS A 408 21.02 -12.31 26.35
C LYS A 408 22.17 -11.92 25.44
N GLU A 409 22.58 -12.82 24.55
CA GLU A 409 23.72 -12.60 23.68
C GLU A 409 23.50 -13.20 22.29
N VAL A 410 24.04 -12.52 21.27
CA VAL A 410 24.15 -13.01 19.89
C VAL A 410 25.64 -13.19 19.58
N VAL A 411 26.04 -14.43 19.31
CA VAL A 411 27.41 -14.78 18.95
C VAL A 411 27.53 -14.79 17.43
N LEU A 412 28.54 -14.09 16.91
CA LEU A 412 28.86 -14.06 15.50
C LEU A 412 29.87 -15.14 15.14
N LYS A 413 29.89 -15.58 13.88
CA LYS A 413 30.90 -16.52 13.36
C LYS A 413 32.34 -16.00 13.51
N SER A 414 32.53 -14.68 13.63
CA SER A 414 33.84 -14.07 13.93
C SER A 414 34.30 -14.26 15.38
N GLY A 415 33.47 -14.84 16.26
CA GLY A 415 33.72 -14.97 17.69
C GLY A 415 33.29 -13.75 18.51
N LYS A 416 32.86 -12.65 17.86
CA LYS A 416 32.34 -11.48 18.57
C LYS A 416 30.99 -11.78 19.20
N VAL A 417 30.79 -11.29 20.42
CA VAL A 417 29.55 -11.48 21.19
C VAL A 417 28.86 -10.13 21.39
N LEU A 418 27.57 -10.06 21.05
CA LEU A 418 26.76 -8.86 21.19
C LEU A 418 25.72 -9.06 22.30
N ARG A 419 25.59 -8.12 23.22
CA ARG A 419 24.47 -8.10 24.17
C ARG A 419 23.17 -7.86 23.41
N ALA A 420 22.16 -8.68 23.68
CA ALA A 420 20.86 -8.59 23.02
C ALA A 420 19.77 -9.09 23.96
N ASP A 421 18.74 -8.28 24.15
CA ASP A 421 17.52 -8.67 24.87
C ASP A 421 16.40 -9.03 23.89
N VAL A 422 16.51 -8.53 22.65
CA VAL A 422 15.63 -8.85 21.53
C VAL A 422 16.44 -8.97 20.24
N CYS A 423 16.11 -9.96 19.41
CA CYS A 423 16.69 -10.13 18.09
C CYS A 423 15.60 -10.18 17.02
N VAL A 424 15.80 -9.50 15.89
CA VAL A 424 14.89 -9.53 14.74
C VAL A 424 15.62 -10.06 13.51
N ILE A 425 15.11 -11.14 12.92
CA ILE A 425 15.69 -11.79 11.74
C ILE A 425 14.95 -11.34 10.48
N GLY A 426 15.60 -10.49 9.67
CA GLY A 426 15.11 -9.88 8.45
C GLY A 426 15.97 -10.20 7.22
N ILE A 427 16.25 -11.48 6.97
CA ILE A 427 17.14 -11.96 5.89
C ILE A 427 16.40 -12.28 4.56
N GLY A 428 15.19 -11.77 4.40
CA GLY A 428 14.32 -12.01 3.25
C GLY A 428 13.30 -13.13 3.49
N SER A 429 12.58 -13.50 2.42
CA SER A 429 11.43 -14.39 2.45
C SER A 429 11.46 -15.42 1.32
N SER A 430 10.68 -16.49 1.47
CA SER A 430 10.46 -17.55 0.48
C SER A 430 8.96 -17.69 0.21
N PRO A 431 8.54 -18.01 -1.02
CA PRO A 431 7.13 -18.14 -1.38
C PRO A 431 6.43 -19.23 -0.57
N ALA A 432 5.19 -18.96 -0.14
CA ALA A 432 4.39 -19.88 0.67
C ALA A 432 3.66 -20.92 -0.21
N THR A 433 4.41 -21.88 -0.77
CA THR A 433 3.90 -22.86 -1.77
C THR A 433 3.97 -24.32 -1.32
N ALA A 434 4.37 -24.60 -0.08
CA ALA A 434 4.61 -25.97 0.40
C ALA A 434 3.40 -26.91 0.25
N PHE A 435 2.17 -26.39 0.36
CA PHE A 435 0.92 -27.14 0.21
C PHE A 435 0.60 -27.55 -1.25
N LEU A 436 1.37 -27.07 -2.23
CA LEU A 436 1.17 -27.34 -3.66
C LEU A 436 2.02 -28.49 -4.20
N LYS A 437 2.89 -29.11 -3.40
CA LYS A 437 3.84 -30.15 -3.86
C LYS A 437 3.20 -31.28 -4.68
N GLN A 438 1.93 -31.61 -4.43
CA GLN A 438 1.20 -32.68 -5.11
C GLN A 438 -0.06 -32.19 -5.83
N SER A 439 -0.25 -30.87 -5.97
CA SER A 439 -1.47 -30.32 -6.58
C SER A 439 -1.46 -30.32 -8.10
N GLY A 440 -0.29 -30.49 -8.73
CA GLY A 440 -0.10 -30.34 -10.19
C GLY A 440 0.07 -28.89 -10.65
N VAL A 441 -0.02 -27.90 -9.75
CA VAL A 441 0.33 -26.50 -10.05
C VAL A 441 1.83 -26.37 -10.23
N HIS A 442 2.27 -25.76 -11.34
CA HIS A 442 3.68 -25.58 -11.66
C HIS A 442 4.32 -24.57 -10.72
N VAL A 443 5.30 -25.05 -9.96
CA VAL A 443 6.16 -24.25 -9.09
C VAL A 443 7.59 -24.31 -9.66
N ASP A 444 8.21 -23.15 -9.85
CA ASP A 444 9.57 -23.06 -10.40
C ASP A 444 10.64 -23.55 -9.39
N SER A 445 11.89 -23.65 -9.85
CA SER A 445 13.02 -24.13 -9.03
C SER A 445 13.31 -23.26 -7.80
N LYS A 446 12.78 -22.03 -7.74
CA LYS A 446 12.90 -21.11 -6.60
C LYS A 446 11.69 -21.16 -5.68
N GLY A 447 10.69 -21.97 -6.00
CA GLY A 447 9.50 -22.18 -5.20
C GLY A 447 8.31 -21.28 -5.56
N PHE A 448 8.38 -20.47 -6.62
CA PHE A 448 7.30 -19.56 -7.01
C PHE A 448 6.32 -20.21 -8.00
N ILE A 449 5.04 -19.88 -7.88
CA ILE A 449 4.02 -20.32 -8.83
C ILE A 449 4.25 -19.58 -10.16
N THR A 450 4.39 -20.30 -11.27
CA THR A 450 4.54 -19.65 -12.58
C THR A 450 3.18 -19.28 -13.14
N VAL A 451 3.00 -18.01 -13.52
CA VAL A 451 1.76 -17.52 -14.14
C VAL A 451 2.01 -16.84 -15.48
N ASN A 452 0.96 -16.75 -16.31
CA ASN A 452 0.98 -15.94 -17.54
C ASN A 452 0.62 -14.47 -17.25
N LYS A 453 0.47 -13.63 -18.29
CA LYS A 453 0.13 -12.20 -18.15
C LYS A 453 -1.24 -11.92 -17.53
N LEU A 454 -2.12 -12.92 -17.56
CA LEU A 454 -3.49 -12.90 -17.02
C LEU A 454 -3.57 -13.53 -15.63
N MET A 455 -2.42 -13.76 -14.97
CA MET A 455 -2.30 -14.39 -13.65
C MET A 455 -2.84 -15.84 -13.59
N GLN A 456 -3.00 -16.51 -14.74
CA GLN A 456 -3.40 -17.91 -14.81
C GLN A 456 -2.20 -18.81 -14.58
N THR A 457 -2.41 -19.89 -13.83
CA THR A 457 -1.44 -20.99 -13.69
C THR A 457 -1.53 -21.95 -14.88
N ASN A 458 -0.83 -23.09 -14.81
CA ASN A 458 -0.97 -24.18 -15.78
C ASN A 458 -2.28 -24.98 -15.64
N ILE A 459 -3.08 -24.73 -14.60
CA ILE A 459 -4.33 -25.43 -14.34
C ILE A 459 -5.51 -24.50 -14.66
N ASP A 460 -6.46 -24.98 -15.47
CA ASP A 460 -7.67 -24.22 -15.80
C ASP A 460 -8.47 -23.88 -14.54
N GLY A 461 -8.95 -22.63 -14.47
CA GLY A 461 -9.68 -22.11 -13.31
C GLY A 461 -8.81 -21.80 -12.08
N VAL A 462 -7.49 -22.00 -12.13
CA VAL A 462 -6.57 -21.70 -11.02
C VAL A 462 -5.64 -20.53 -11.39
N PHE A 463 -5.66 -19.51 -10.56
CA PHE A 463 -4.93 -18.26 -10.70
C PHE A 463 -4.02 -18.06 -9.48
N ALA A 464 -2.98 -17.24 -9.61
CA ALA A 464 -2.12 -16.88 -8.49
C ALA A 464 -1.60 -15.45 -8.60
N GLY A 465 -1.33 -14.80 -7.46
CA GLY A 465 -0.89 -13.40 -7.43
C GLY A 465 -0.25 -12.98 -6.10
N GLY A 466 0.28 -11.76 -6.05
CA GLY A 466 1.12 -11.30 -4.93
C GLY A 466 2.54 -11.87 -4.95
N ASP A 467 3.17 -11.96 -3.79
CA ASP A 467 4.59 -12.32 -3.67
C ASP A 467 4.91 -13.77 -4.06
N VAL A 468 3.88 -14.63 -4.15
CA VAL A 468 4.02 -16.09 -4.37
C VAL A 468 4.32 -16.46 -5.82
N VAL A 469 4.25 -15.50 -6.76
CA VAL A 469 4.33 -15.80 -8.20
C VAL A 469 5.61 -15.32 -8.87
N THR A 470 6.00 -16.05 -9.91
CA THR A 470 6.87 -15.58 -10.98
C THR A 470 5.99 -15.25 -12.18
N TYR A 471 6.07 -14.03 -12.71
CA TYR A 471 5.21 -13.53 -13.80
C TYR A 471 6.04 -12.81 -14.89
N PRO A 472 5.55 -12.73 -16.15
CA PRO A 472 6.20 -11.98 -17.21
C PRO A 472 6.00 -10.46 -17.02
N LEU A 473 7.09 -9.71 -16.85
CA LEU A 473 7.05 -8.25 -16.74
C LEU A 473 7.20 -7.59 -18.12
N ALA A 474 6.13 -6.95 -18.60
CA ALA A 474 6.09 -6.28 -19.90
C ALA A 474 7.22 -5.23 -20.07
N LEU A 475 7.49 -4.45 -19.02
CA LEU A 475 8.55 -3.42 -18.98
C LEU A 475 9.95 -4.00 -19.28
N ARG A 476 10.14 -5.31 -19.14
CA ARG A 476 11.42 -6.00 -19.40
C ARG A 476 11.26 -7.10 -20.44
N CYS A 477 10.57 -6.79 -21.54
CA CYS A 477 10.36 -7.69 -22.67
C CYS A 477 9.78 -9.06 -22.24
N ASN A 478 8.82 -9.03 -21.30
CA ASN A 478 8.19 -10.22 -20.71
C ASN A 478 9.15 -11.16 -19.99
N LYS A 479 10.32 -10.68 -19.52
CA LYS A 479 11.20 -11.43 -18.63
C LYS A 479 10.38 -11.91 -17.42
N LYS A 480 10.53 -13.20 -17.09
CA LYS A 480 9.94 -13.79 -15.88
C LYS A 480 10.64 -13.22 -14.64
N VAL A 481 9.88 -12.57 -13.78
CA VAL A 481 10.38 -11.90 -12.56
C VAL A 481 9.49 -12.23 -11.36
N ASN A 482 10.03 -12.00 -10.17
CA ASN A 482 9.27 -11.91 -8.93
C ASN A 482 9.57 -10.54 -8.31
N ILE A 483 8.51 -9.80 -7.97
CA ILE A 483 8.59 -8.46 -7.37
C ILE A 483 7.66 -8.46 -6.14
N PRO A 484 8.20 -8.73 -4.93
CA PRO A 484 7.41 -8.82 -3.71
C PRO A 484 7.12 -7.41 -3.16
N HIS A 485 6.27 -6.67 -3.88
CA HIS A 485 5.91 -5.29 -3.56
C HIS A 485 4.41 -5.12 -3.42
N TRP A 486 4.04 -4.24 -2.49
CA TRP A 486 2.66 -3.96 -2.12
C TRP A 486 1.81 -3.60 -3.35
N GLN A 487 2.26 -2.64 -4.18
CA GLN A 487 1.58 -2.25 -5.42
C GLN A 487 1.40 -3.46 -6.36
N MET A 488 2.47 -4.22 -6.64
CA MET A 488 2.39 -5.35 -7.56
C MET A 488 1.39 -6.40 -7.11
N ALA A 489 1.28 -6.65 -5.80
CA ALA A 489 0.29 -7.56 -5.27
C ALA A 489 -1.15 -7.09 -5.56
N HIS A 490 -1.45 -5.79 -5.41
CA HIS A 490 -2.76 -5.24 -5.79
C HIS A 490 -3.02 -5.44 -7.29
N VAL A 491 -2.03 -5.13 -8.13
CA VAL A 491 -2.14 -5.29 -9.59
C VAL A 491 -2.43 -6.74 -9.97
N HIS A 492 -1.72 -7.71 -9.37
CA HIS A 492 -1.97 -9.13 -9.59
C HIS A 492 -3.40 -9.52 -9.19
N GLY A 493 -3.89 -9.03 -8.04
CA GLY A 493 -5.27 -9.25 -7.61
C GLY A 493 -6.31 -8.73 -8.60
N ARG A 494 -6.14 -7.49 -9.07
CA ARG A 494 -7.03 -6.86 -10.06
C ARG A 494 -7.05 -7.62 -11.38
N VAL A 495 -5.88 -7.99 -11.90
CA VAL A 495 -5.75 -8.73 -13.17
C VAL A 495 -6.35 -10.13 -13.05
N ALA A 496 -6.14 -10.83 -11.94
CA ALA A 496 -6.73 -12.15 -11.70
C ALA A 496 -8.25 -12.07 -11.68
N ALA A 497 -8.85 -11.11 -10.97
CA ALA A 497 -10.29 -10.90 -10.93
C ALA A 497 -10.89 -10.64 -12.33
N LEU A 498 -10.29 -9.72 -13.09
CA LEU A 498 -10.72 -9.43 -14.46
C LEU A 498 -10.64 -10.67 -15.36
N SER A 499 -9.56 -11.43 -15.25
CA SER A 499 -9.36 -12.68 -16.00
C SER A 499 -10.35 -13.77 -15.59
N MET A 500 -10.70 -13.86 -14.30
CA MET A 500 -11.77 -14.72 -13.80
C MET A 500 -13.14 -14.34 -14.37
N MET A 501 -13.36 -13.09 -14.75
CA MET A 501 -14.60 -12.63 -15.38
C MET A 501 -14.59 -12.67 -16.91
N GLY A 502 -13.51 -13.18 -17.54
CA GLY A 502 -13.35 -13.17 -19.00
C GLY A 502 -13.02 -11.80 -19.58
N LYS A 503 -12.74 -10.79 -18.73
CA LYS A 503 -12.33 -9.43 -19.11
C LYS A 503 -10.80 -9.34 -19.16
N ALA A 504 -10.16 -10.19 -19.97
CA ALA A 504 -8.70 -10.33 -19.99
C ALA A 504 -7.98 -8.97 -20.12
N SER A 505 -7.09 -8.68 -19.16
CA SER A 505 -6.33 -7.42 -19.11
C SER A 505 -4.90 -7.71 -18.67
N ASP A 506 -3.93 -7.34 -19.50
CA ASP A 506 -2.51 -7.47 -19.17
C ASP A 506 -2.09 -6.50 -18.05
N ILE A 507 -1.02 -6.85 -17.34
CA ILE A 507 -0.37 -5.95 -16.38
C ILE A 507 0.18 -4.71 -17.11
N LYS A 508 -0.48 -3.56 -16.91
CA LYS A 508 -0.05 -2.24 -17.37
C LYS A 508 0.32 -1.36 -16.18
N THR A 509 1.50 -1.59 -15.61
CA THR A 509 2.02 -0.82 -14.48
C THR A 509 3.54 -0.73 -14.56
N VAL A 510 4.10 0.32 -13.94
CA VAL A 510 5.52 0.40 -13.64
C VAL A 510 5.69 0.02 -12.18
N PRO A 511 6.53 -0.99 -11.86
CA PRO A 511 6.77 -1.34 -10.47
C PRO A 511 7.28 -0.12 -9.69
N TYR A 512 6.61 0.19 -8.59
CA TYR A 512 6.84 1.34 -7.74
C TYR A 512 6.82 0.89 -6.29
N PHE A 513 7.81 1.31 -5.52
CA PHE A 513 7.79 1.09 -4.07
C PHE A 513 8.44 2.24 -3.31
N TRP A 514 8.27 2.21 -2.00
CA TRP A 514 8.89 3.15 -1.08
C TRP A 514 9.38 2.44 0.17
N THR A 515 10.32 3.09 0.84
CA THR A 515 10.69 2.78 2.22
C THR A 515 10.91 4.10 2.96
N ALA A 516 10.74 4.09 4.28
CA ALA A 516 10.89 5.28 5.12
C ALA A 516 11.66 4.93 6.39
N MET A 517 12.74 5.66 6.65
CA MET A 517 13.67 5.45 7.76
C MET A 517 14.16 6.83 8.22
N PHE A 518 14.14 7.11 9.53
CA PHE A 518 14.59 8.39 10.12
C PHE A 518 13.97 9.64 9.48
N GLY A 519 12.68 9.60 9.14
CA GLY A 519 11.99 10.69 8.46
C GLY A 519 12.42 10.94 7.01
N LYS A 520 13.35 10.14 6.47
CA LYS A 520 13.74 10.15 5.06
C LYS A 520 12.98 9.06 4.32
N SER A 521 12.44 9.39 3.15
CA SER A 521 11.75 8.42 2.29
C SER A 521 12.57 8.18 1.03
N ILE A 522 12.79 6.90 0.73
CA ILE A 522 13.34 6.46 -0.54
C ILE A 522 12.15 6.05 -1.41
N ARG A 523 12.10 6.60 -2.62
CA ARG A 523 11.11 6.23 -3.64
C ARG A 523 11.82 5.51 -4.74
N TYR A 524 11.16 4.54 -5.35
CA TYR A 524 11.75 3.72 -6.40
C TYR A 524 10.72 3.40 -7.50
N ALA A 525 11.15 3.47 -8.76
CA ALA A 525 10.37 3.04 -9.91
C ALA A 525 11.20 2.22 -10.90
N GLY A 526 10.59 1.23 -11.55
CA GLY A 526 11.21 0.35 -12.53
C GLY A 526 11.62 -1.02 -11.97
N TYR A 527 12.50 -1.72 -12.68
CA TYR A 527 13.00 -3.04 -12.26
C TYR A 527 14.50 -3.14 -12.51
N GLY A 528 15.27 -2.82 -11.47
CA GLY A 528 16.72 -2.72 -11.53
C GLY A 528 17.48 -4.03 -11.38
N ASP A 529 16.85 -5.18 -11.14
CA ASP A 529 17.60 -6.44 -10.96
C ASP A 529 18.56 -6.70 -12.13
N GLY A 530 19.83 -6.86 -11.80
CA GLY A 530 20.93 -7.05 -12.75
C GLY A 530 21.54 -5.78 -13.34
N PHE A 531 21.21 -4.58 -12.83
CA PHE A 531 21.90 -3.32 -13.20
C PHE A 531 23.42 -3.46 -13.05
N ASP A 532 24.17 -2.73 -13.87
CA ASP A 532 25.65 -2.75 -13.87
C ASP A 532 26.29 -1.40 -13.52
N ASP A 533 25.55 -0.30 -13.56
CA ASP A 533 26.04 1.01 -13.11
C ASP A 533 24.92 1.85 -12.46
N VAL A 534 25.33 2.88 -11.71
CA VAL A 534 24.47 3.84 -11.04
C VAL A 534 24.98 5.26 -11.27
N VAL A 535 24.17 6.03 -12.01
CA VAL A 535 24.39 7.47 -12.26
C VAL A 535 23.69 8.26 -11.17
N ILE A 536 24.46 9.07 -10.42
CA ILE A 536 23.97 9.87 -9.31
C ILE A 536 23.84 11.33 -9.73
N LYS A 537 22.74 11.97 -9.33
CA LYS A 537 22.51 13.42 -9.43
C LYS A 537 22.19 13.99 -8.07
N GLY A 538 22.72 15.17 -7.74
CA GLY A 538 22.60 15.73 -6.40
C GLY A 538 23.66 15.20 -5.44
N ASP A 539 23.36 15.18 -4.14
CA ASP A 539 24.32 14.94 -3.08
C ASP A 539 23.90 13.75 -2.19
N LEU A 540 24.79 12.77 -2.08
CA LEU A 540 24.60 11.56 -1.27
C LEU A 540 24.81 11.82 0.22
N ASP A 541 25.71 12.71 0.60
CA ASP A 541 25.99 13.05 2.00
C ASP A 541 24.83 13.90 2.58
N GLU A 542 24.20 14.77 1.79
CA GLU A 542 22.99 15.51 2.19
C GLU A 542 21.69 14.68 2.10
N LEU A 543 21.75 13.47 1.53
CA LEU A 543 20.58 12.64 1.20
C LEU A 543 19.54 13.41 0.38
N LYS A 544 20.02 14.13 -0.63
CA LYS A 544 19.22 14.88 -1.60
C LYS A 544 19.69 14.50 -3.00
N PHE A 545 19.24 13.34 -3.47
CA PHE A 545 19.76 12.76 -4.70
C PHE A 545 18.75 11.99 -5.56
N VAL A 546 19.10 12.01 -6.84
CA VAL A 546 18.84 11.15 -7.99
C VAL A 546 19.68 9.88 -8.08
N ALA A 547 19.16 8.65 -8.07
CA ALA A 547 19.95 7.48 -8.47
C ALA A 547 19.30 6.75 -9.65
N PHE A 548 19.91 6.84 -10.84
CA PHE A 548 19.47 6.11 -12.04
C PHE A 548 20.29 4.83 -12.17
N TYR A 549 19.60 3.68 -12.17
CA TYR A 549 20.21 2.37 -12.32
C TYR A 549 20.20 1.98 -13.78
N THR A 550 21.36 1.65 -14.33
CA THR A 550 21.49 1.32 -15.75
C THR A 550 21.85 -0.15 -15.97
N LYS A 551 21.37 -0.69 -17.09
CA LYS A 551 21.85 -1.93 -17.67
C LYS A 551 22.41 -1.60 -19.04
N SER A 552 23.74 -1.64 -19.17
CA SER A 552 24.42 -1.12 -20.36
C SER A 552 24.00 0.35 -20.60
N GLU A 553 23.42 0.68 -21.75
CA GLU A 553 23.05 2.06 -22.10
C GLU A 553 21.61 2.45 -21.68
N GLU A 554 20.85 1.56 -21.06
CA GLU A 554 19.43 1.82 -20.70
C GLU A 554 19.26 2.03 -19.19
N VAL A 555 18.50 3.04 -18.80
CA VAL A 555 18.03 3.19 -17.41
C VAL A 555 16.88 2.21 -17.18
N VAL A 556 17.08 1.28 -16.25
CA VAL A 556 16.12 0.21 -15.93
C VAL A 556 15.33 0.47 -14.65
N ALA A 557 15.82 1.39 -13.81
CA ALA A 557 15.14 1.84 -12.61
C ALA A 557 15.67 3.19 -12.14
N VAL A 558 14.93 3.83 -11.24
CA VAL A 558 15.34 5.06 -10.55
C VAL A 558 14.99 4.97 -9.07
N ALA A 559 15.83 5.54 -8.21
CA ALA A 559 15.51 5.82 -6.82
C ALA A 559 15.80 7.29 -6.48
N SER A 560 15.09 7.85 -5.52
CA SER A 560 15.41 9.18 -4.99
C SER A 560 15.20 9.31 -3.50
N VAL A 561 15.90 10.29 -2.92
CA VAL A 561 15.66 10.81 -1.57
C VAL A 561 15.59 12.33 -1.65
N ASN A 562 14.52 12.95 -1.14
CA ASN A 562 14.30 14.40 -1.15
C ASN A 562 14.46 15.08 -2.53
N TYR A 563 14.11 14.38 -3.60
CA TYR A 563 14.26 14.85 -4.98
C TYR A 563 12.95 14.71 -5.76
N ASP A 564 11.84 15.08 -5.12
CA ASP A 564 10.51 14.83 -5.67
C ASP A 564 10.10 15.86 -6.71
N PRO A 565 9.24 15.50 -7.69
CA PRO A 565 8.59 14.20 -7.89
C PRO A 565 9.30 13.33 -8.95
N ILE A 566 10.64 13.33 -9.01
CA ILE A 566 11.40 12.76 -10.14
C ILE A 566 11.09 11.28 -10.41
N VAL A 567 10.89 10.47 -9.37
CA VAL A 567 10.61 9.03 -9.51
C VAL A 567 9.24 8.80 -10.15
N SER A 568 8.23 9.58 -9.77
CA SER A 568 6.91 9.55 -10.44
C SER A 568 7.01 10.00 -11.90
N ARG A 569 7.85 10.98 -12.23
CA ARG A 569 8.05 11.42 -13.63
C ARG A 569 8.71 10.34 -14.47
N VAL A 570 9.76 9.71 -13.97
CA VAL A 570 10.41 8.59 -14.67
C VAL A 570 9.45 7.41 -14.82
N ALA A 571 8.59 7.14 -13.82
CA ALA A 571 7.56 6.13 -13.93
C ALA A 571 6.56 6.42 -15.07
N GLU A 572 6.19 7.69 -15.30
CA GLU A 572 5.36 8.06 -16.46
C GLU A 572 6.08 7.83 -17.79
N VAL A 573 7.38 8.14 -17.88
CA VAL A 573 8.19 7.87 -19.08
C VAL A 573 8.28 6.37 -19.37
N PHE A 574 8.55 5.56 -18.34
CA PHE A 574 8.52 4.09 -18.45
C PHE A 574 7.14 3.56 -18.85
N GLY A 575 6.08 4.08 -18.24
CA GLY A 575 4.70 3.72 -18.56
C GLY A 575 4.29 4.08 -20.00
N ALA A 576 4.90 5.14 -20.56
CA ALA A 576 4.73 5.52 -21.96
C ALA A 576 5.54 4.65 -22.94
N GLY A 577 6.33 3.68 -22.46
CA GLY A 577 7.18 2.82 -23.30
C GLY A 577 8.40 3.54 -23.89
N LYS A 578 8.75 4.73 -23.37
CA LYS A 578 9.94 5.47 -23.79
C LYS A 578 11.17 4.94 -23.04
N THR A 579 12.23 4.65 -23.77
CA THR A 579 13.53 4.27 -23.18
C THR A 579 14.29 5.53 -22.77
N ILE A 580 14.83 5.53 -21.56
CA ILE A 580 15.77 6.55 -21.07
C ILE A 580 17.18 6.00 -21.24
N ARG A 581 18.08 6.72 -21.91
CA ARG A 581 19.46 6.26 -22.06
C ARG A 581 20.35 6.80 -20.95
N LYS A 582 21.42 6.06 -20.65
CA LYS A 582 22.44 6.43 -19.66
C LYS A 582 23.00 7.83 -19.92
N ARG A 583 23.39 8.12 -21.16
CA ARG A 583 23.89 9.44 -21.57
C ARG A 583 22.93 10.60 -21.24
N ASP A 584 21.62 10.36 -21.29
CA ASP A 584 20.59 11.40 -21.08
C ASP A 584 20.47 11.79 -19.60
N VAL A 585 20.87 10.87 -18.69
CA VAL A 585 20.92 11.10 -17.24
C VAL A 585 22.33 11.41 -16.75
N GLU A 586 23.36 11.25 -17.58
CA GLU A 586 24.72 11.71 -17.28
C GLU A 586 24.85 13.21 -17.49
N THR A 587 24.11 13.78 -18.43
CA THR A 587 23.98 15.23 -18.58
C THR A 587 23.23 15.82 -17.37
N GLY A 588 23.65 16.98 -16.87
CA GLY A 588 22.97 17.64 -15.73
C GLY A 588 21.56 18.14 -16.07
N ASP A 589 21.23 18.25 -17.36
CA ASP A 589 19.93 18.68 -17.83
C ASP A 589 18.93 17.51 -17.85
N MET A 590 17.93 17.59 -16.97
CA MET A 590 16.80 16.67 -16.87
C MET A 590 15.49 17.30 -17.35
N SER A 591 15.57 18.40 -18.11
CA SER A 591 14.39 19.12 -18.62
C SER A 591 13.50 18.24 -19.50
N TRP A 592 14.06 17.22 -20.15
CA TRP A 592 13.33 16.23 -20.95
C TRP A 592 12.39 15.34 -20.12
N LEU A 593 12.58 15.23 -18.79
CA LEU A 593 11.64 14.57 -17.87
C LEU A 593 10.41 15.44 -17.57
N ILE A 594 10.44 16.72 -17.95
CA ILE A 594 9.27 17.58 -18.03
C ILE A 594 8.74 17.38 -19.44
N ASP A 595 7.71 16.56 -19.60
CA ASP A 595 7.07 16.42 -20.91
C ASP A 595 6.50 17.79 -21.31
N LYS A 596 7.23 18.52 -22.17
CA LYS A 596 6.74 19.75 -22.82
C LYS A 596 5.97 19.41 -24.11
N SER A 597 5.83 18.13 -24.47
CA SER A 597 5.19 17.70 -25.72
C SER A 597 3.67 17.62 -25.67
N SER A 598 3.04 18.09 -24.58
CA SER A 598 1.61 18.39 -24.48
C SER A 598 1.30 19.90 -24.46
N GLN A 599 2.26 20.74 -24.89
CA GLN A 599 2.01 22.15 -25.23
C GLN A 599 1.21 22.28 -26.53
#